data_AF-A0A562WS38-F1
#
_entry.id   AF-A0A562WS38-F1
#
_cell.length_a   1.000
_cell.length_b   1.000
_cell.length_c   1.000
_cell.angle_alpha   90.00
_cell.angle_beta   90.00
_cell.angle_gamma   90.00
#
_symmetry.space_group_name_H-M   'P 1'
#
loop_
_entity.id
_entity.type
_entity.pdbx_description
1 polymer ?
#
loop_
_entity_poly.entity_id
_entity_poly.type
_entity_poly.pdbx_seq_one_letter_code
_entity_poly.pdbx_strand_id
1 'polypeptide(L)'
;MKKIDDAVLLAMIDQGTPQKDAAAHFGVTEAAVSKRLRRLRLAAKRPAILDKLTDKEQAFVVEIVSGKTQTDAAAAAFDVTTRDSAKSLGCRLAKKPDIAEAITAVMETEGLGRRHLIRTLKRHVDGPDAQVSIRATTEALKLHDAYPANKSVSLQITAVCPVDLDRYRR
;
A
#
# COMPACT_ATOMS: atom_id res chain seq x y z
N MET A 1 20.53 7.50 33.29
CA MET A 1 20.50 6.96 31.91
C MET A 1 21.10 8.00 30.99
N LYS A 2 22.26 7.76 30.38
CA LYS A 2 22.89 8.73 29.46
C LYS A 2 22.02 8.89 28.22
N LYS A 3 21.63 10.11 27.88
CA LYS A 3 20.74 10.42 26.76
C LYS A 3 21.59 10.63 25.51
N ILE A 4 21.29 9.89 24.45
CA ILE A 4 21.91 10.08 23.13
C ILE A 4 21.15 11.22 22.46
N ASP A 5 21.87 12.23 21.97
CA ASP A 5 21.31 13.27 21.13
C ASP A 5 21.26 12.78 19.68
N ASP A 6 20.06 12.72 19.11
CA ASP A 6 19.84 12.16 17.78
C ASP A 6 20.43 13.03 16.66
N ALA A 7 20.41 14.36 16.84
CA ALA A 7 20.92 15.29 15.83
C ALA A 7 22.45 15.21 15.73
N VAL A 8 23.11 15.14 16.88
CA VAL A 8 24.57 15.01 16.97
C VAL A 8 25.01 13.62 16.48
N LEU A 9 24.26 12.57 16.82
CA LEU A 9 24.57 11.21 16.35
C LEU A 9 24.49 11.10 14.82
N LEU A 10 23.45 11.66 14.19
CA LEU A 10 23.32 11.65 12.74
C LEU A 10 24.45 12.43 12.06
N ALA A 11 24.78 13.63 12.58
CA ALA A 11 25.88 14.43 12.05
C ALA A 11 27.24 13.70 12.10
N MET A 12 27.55 12.99 13.20
CA MET A 12 28.79 12.22 13.32
C MET A 12 28.84 11.06 12.31
N ILE A 13 27.73 10.37 12.09
CA ILE A 13 27.65 9.26 11.14
C ILE A 13 27.74 9.75 9.69
N ASP A 14 27.12 10.89 9.38
CA ASP A 14 27.20 11.52 8.05
C ASP A 14 28.60 12.04 7.73
N GLN A 15 29.36 12.47 8.76
CA GLN A 15 30.78 12.81 8.67
C GLN A 15 31.69 11.57 8.53
N GLY A 16 31.14 10.36 8.50
CA GLY A 16 31.89 9.12 8.34
C GLY A 16 32.53 8.60 9.64
N THR A 17 32.13 9.12 10.80
CA THR A 17 32.68 8.70 12.09
C THR A 17 32.19 7.29 12.41
N PRO A 18 33.06 6.33 12.80
CA PRO A 18 32.63 4.98 13.11
C PRO A 18 31.78 4.94 14.38
N GLN A 19 30.85 3.99 14.45
CA GLN A 19 29.89 3.87 15.57
C GLN A 19 30.58 3.69 16.94
N LYS A 20 31.78 3.12 16.95
CA LYS A 20 32.63 2.96 18.13
C LYS A 20 33.06 4.30 18.73
N ASP A 21 33.41 5.27 17.90
CA ASP A 21 33.86 6.59 18.35
C ASP A 21 32.67 7.46 18.79
N ALA A 22 31.52 7.32 18.11
CA ALA A 22 30.27 7.90 18.57
C ALA A 22 29.85 7.34 19.94
N ALA A 23 30.03 6.04 20.17
CA ALA A 23 29.74 5.41 21.46
C ALA A 23 30.64 5.96 22.58
N ALA A 24 31.93 6.19 22.28
CA ALA A 24 32.86 6.84 23.20
C ALA A 24 32.45 8.29 23.51
N HIS A 25 32.05 9.06 22.50
CA HIS A 25 31.59 10.44 22.65
C HIS A 25 30.37 10.56 23.58
N PHE A 26 29.37 9.68 23.42
CA PHE A 26 28.18 9.67 24.27
C PHE A 26 28.35 8.85 25.57
N GLY A 27 29.50 8.20 25.76
CA GLY A 27 29.80 7.34 26.90
C GLY A 27 28.84 6.16 27.06
N VAL A 28 28.32 5.63 25.96
CA VAL A 28 27.38 4.49 25.89
C VAL A 28 28.03 3.32 25.16
N THR A 29 27.38 2.15 25.18
CA THR A 29 27.87 0.99 24.42
C THR A 29 27.58 1.15 22.93
N GLU A 30 28.42 0.56 22.08
CA GLU A 30 28.22 0.53 20.62
C GLU A 30 26.87 -0.08 20.24
N ALA A 31 26.43 -1.12 20.96
CA ALA A 31 25.11 -1.72 20.78
C ALA A 31 23.95 -0.73 21.03
N ALA A 32 24.10 0.22 21.96
CA ALA A 32 23.10 1.25 22.21
C ALA A 32 23.02 2.25 21.04
N VAL A 33 24.18 2.66 20.50
CA VAL A 33 24.27 3.52 19.32
C VAL A 33 23.67 2.82 18.10
N SER A 34 24.04 1.57 17.84
CA SER A 34 23.51 0.76 16.72
C SER A 34 21.98 0.61 16.81
N LYS A 35 21.45 0.29 17.99
CA LYS A 35 19.99 0.22 18.23
C LYS A 35 19.31 1.57 18.00
N ARG A 36 19.93 2.68 18.43
CA ARG A 36 19.37 4.03 18.25
C ARG A 36 19.39 4.44 16.79
N LEU A 37 20.49 4.24 16.09
CA LEU A 37 20.65 4.51 14.67
C LEU A 37 19.65 3.71 13.83
N ARG A 38 19.44 2.43 14.15
CA ARG A 38 18.42 1.60 13.50
C ARG A 38 17.03 2.21 13.66
N ARG A 39 16.67 2.66 14.87
CA ARG A 39 15.38 3.32 15.14
C ARG A 39 15.24 4.64 14.37
N LEU A 40 16.29 5.47 14.33
CA LEU A 40 16.27 6.73 13.58
C LEU A 40 16.13 6.50 12.08
N ARG A 41 16.82 5.51 11.52
CA ARG A 41 16.68 5.13 10.10
C ARG A 41 15.30 4.55 9.78
N LEU A 42 14.72 3.77 10.68
CA LEU A 42 13.33 3.29 10.56
C LEU A 42 12.33 4.43 10.62
N ALA A 43 12.53 5.39 11.53
CA ALA A 43 11.70 6.58 11.65
C ALA A 43 11.82 7.49 10.42
N ALA A 44 13.02 7.66 9.86
CA ALA A 44 13.23 8.44 8.63
C ALA A 44 12.57 7.80 7.40
N LYS A 45 12.37 6.48 7.40
CA LYS A 45 11.65 5.76 6.35
C LYS A 45 10.14 5.72 6.57
N ARG A 46 9.65 6.13 7.74
CA ARG A 46 8.21 6.15 8.04
C ARG A 46 7.57 7.30 7.25
N PRO A 47 6.54 7.03 6.42
CA PRO A 47 5.91 8.08 5.64
C PRO A 47 5.09 9.02 6.54
N ALA A 48 5.27 10.34 6.37
CA ALA A 48 4.68 11.38 7.22
C ALA A 48 3.15 11.36 7.27
N ILE A 49 2.49 10.82 6.23
CA ILE A 49 1.04 10.66 6.18
C ILE A 49 0.51 9.72 7.29
N LEU A 50 1.33 8.78 7.78
CA LEU A 50 0.96 7.90 8.89
C LEU A 50 0.75 8.66 10.19
N ASP A 51 1.40 9.80 10.38
CA ASP A 51 1.28 10.57 11.62
C ASP A 51 -0.03 11.36 11.71
N LYS A 52 -0.76 11.49 10.59
CA LYS A 52 -2.13 12.04 10.56
C LYS A 52 -3.20 11.00 10.90
N LEU A 53 -2.86 9.72 10.82
CA LEU A 53 -3.77 8.60 11.03
C LEU A 53 -3.80 8.19 12.50
N THR A 54 -4.96 7.74 12.96
CA THR A 54 -5.09 7.14 14.30
C THR A 54 -4.32 5.81 14.37
N ASP A 55 -3.92 5.39 15.57
CA ASP A 55 -3.15 4.14 15.76
C ASP A 55 -3.86 2.91 15.15
N LYS A 56 -5.19 2.85 15.25
CA LYS A 56 -6.00 1.78 14.64
C LYS A 56 -6.02 1.86 13.11
N GLU A 57 -6.04 3.06 12.54
CA GLU A 57 -5.95 3.22 11.08
C GLU A 57 -4.55 2.90 10.55
N GLN A 58 -3.49 3.24 11.30
CA GLN A 58 -2.13 2.84 10.96
C GLN A 58 -1.99 1.31 10.96
N ALA A 59 -2.52 0.64 12.00
CA ALA A 59 -2.53 -0.83 12.06
C ALA A 59 -3.29 -1.43 10.88
N PHE A 60 -4.43 -0.84 10.50
CA PHE A 60 -5.18 -1.26 9.32
C PHE A 60 -4.36 -1.13 8.03
N VAL A 61 -3.67 0.00 7.82
CA VAL A 61 -2.79 0.20 6.64
C VAL A 61 -1.68 -0.84 6.59
N VAL A 62 -1.02 -1.12 7.71
CA VAL A 62 0.05 -2.13 7.78
C VAL A 62 -0.48 -3.52 7.43
N GLU A 63 -1.68 -3.88 7.90
CA GLU A 63 -2.30 -5.17 7.62
C GLU A 63 -2.78 -5.32 6.17
N ILE A 64 -3.19 -4.23 5.52
CA ILE A 64 -3.47 -4.24 4.08
C ILE A 64 -2.20 -4.49 3.29
N VAL A 65 -1.11 -3.78 3.62
CA VAL A 65 0.17 -3.91 2.91
C VAL A 65 0.79 -5.30 3.12
N SER A 66 0.54 -5.95 4.25
CA SER A 66 0.96 -7.34 4.50
C SER A 66 0.23 -8.37 3.64
N GLY A 67 -0.82 -7.96 2.91
CA GLY A 67 -1.57 -8.79 1.97
C GLY A 67 -2.90 -9.31 2.52
N LYS A 68 -3.37 -8.84 3.68
CA LYS A 68 -4.69 -9.24 4.19
C LYS A 68 -5.81 -8.53 3.43
N THR A 69 -6.98 -9.17 3.40
CA THR A 69 -8.18 -8.55 2.82
C THR A 69 -8.65 -7.37 3.67
N GLN A 70 -9.43 -6.46 3.08
CA GLN A 70 -9.99 -5.31 3.82
C GLN A 70 -10.81 -5.73 5.05
N THR A 71 -11.48 -6.88 4.98
CA THR A 71 -12.29 -7.38 6.10
C THR A 71 -11.39 -7.93 7.21
N ASP A 72 -10.37 -8.70 6.86
CA ASP A 72 -9.46 -9.30 7.85
C ASP A 72 -8.52 -8.27 8.48
N ALA A 73 -8.07 -7.28 7.70
CA ALA A 73 -7.30 -6.14 8.20
C ALA A 73 -8.13 -5.29 9.17
N ALA A 74 -9.41 -5.04 8.86
CA ALA A 74 -10.31 -4.34 9.78
C ALA A 74 -10.56 -5.15 11.05
N ALA A 75 -10.69 -6.48 10.95
CA ALA A 75 -10.86 -7.35 12.10
C ALA A 75 -9.62 -7.45 13.00
N ALA A 76 -8.42 -7.31 12.43
CA ALA A 76 -7.17 -7.30 13.18
C ALA A 76 -6.89 -5.94 13.83
N ALA A 77 -7.20 -4.83 13.14
CA ALA A 77 -6.89 -3.49 13.61
C ALA A 77 -7.97 -2.88 14.53
N PHE A 78 -9.22 -3.33 14.39
CA PHE A 78 -10.35 -2.86 15.18
C PHE A 78 -11.03 -4.02 15.89
N ASP A 79 -11.43 -3.78 17.14
CA ASP A 79 -12.18 -4.72 17.97
C ASP A 79 -13.63 -4.88 17.46
N VAL A 80 -13.79 -5.59 16.35
CA VAL A 80 -15.08 -5.89 15.74
C VAL A 80 -15.55 -7.27 16.18
N THR A 81 -16.83 -7.36 16.58
CA THR A 81 -17.41 -8.60 17.11
C THR A 81 -17.97 -9.51 16.01
N THR A 82 -18.32 -8.95 14.84
CA THR A 82 -18.95 -9.69 13.74
C THR A 82 -18.22 -9.46 12.43
N ARG A 83 -18.26 -10.45 11.54
CA ARG A 83 -17.65 -10.34 10.20
C ARG A 83 -18.31 -9.26 9.34
N ASP A 84 -19.61 -9.06 9.48
CA ASP A 84 -20.34 -8.04 8.72
C ASP A 84 -19.97 -6.62 9.13
N SER A 85 -19.73 -6.40 10.43
CA SER A 85 -19.22 -5.11 10.92
C SER A 85 -17.80 -4.87 10.42
N ALA A 86 -16.93 -5.89 10.42
CA ALA A 86 -15.58 -5.80 9.85
C ALA A 86 -15.61 -5.44 8.35
N LYS A 87 -16.52 -6.05 7.58
CA LYS A 87 -16.65 -5.81 6.14
C LYS A 87 -17.10 -4.38 5.84
N SER A 88 -18.14 -3.90 6.51
CA SER A 88 -18.64 -2.53 6.33
C SER A 88 -17.60 -1.49 6.77
N LEU A 89 -16.89 -1.76 7.88
CA LEU A 89 -15.81 -0.91 8.37
C LEU A 89 -14.64 -0.85 7.39
N GLY A 90 -14.14 -2.01 6.94
CA GLY A 90 -13.03 -2.11 5.99
C GLY A 90 -13.33 -1.38 4.68
N CYS A 91 -14.54 -1.54 4.13
CA CYS A 91 -14.95 -0.83 2.92
C CYS A 91 -15.02 0.69 3.12
N ARG A 92 -15.49 1.15 4.29
CA ARG A 92 -15.52 2.59 4.63
C ARG A 92 -14.12 3.17 4.79
N LEU A 93 -13.22 2.46 5.48
CA LEU A 93 -11.84 2.90 5.69
C LEU A 93 -11.06 2.95 4.37
N ALA A 94 -11.20 1.94 3.50
CA ALA A 94 -10.54 1.91 2.21
C ALA A 94 -10.96 3.06 1.27
N LYS A 95 -12.13 3.67 1.48
CA LYS A 95 -12.60 4.84 0.72
C LYS A 95 -12.04 6.17 1.23
N LYS A 96 -11.43 6.21 2.43
CA LYS A 96 -10.83 7.44 2.95
C LYS A 96 -9.58 7.79 2.13
N PRO A 97 -9.44 9.02 1.63
CA PRO A 97 -8.28 9.41 0.82
C PRO A 97 -6.98 9.30 1.60
N ASP A 98 -6.97 9.68 2.88
CA ASP A 98 -5.78 9.63 3.75
C ASP A 98 -5.22 8.20 3.91
N ILE A 99 -6.12 7.20 3.98
CA ILE A 99 -5.75 5.78 4.09
C ILE A 99 -5.19 5.28 2.77
N ALA A 100 -5.79 5.66 1.64
CA ALA A 100 -5.29 5.28 0.31
C ALA A 100 -3.91 5.89 0.02
N GLU A 101 -3.70 7.15 0.40
CA GLU A 101 -2.40 7.82 0.32
C GLU A 101 -1.38 7.12 1.22
N ALA A 102 -1.76 6.76 2.45
CA ALA A 102 -0.89 6.04 3.37
C ALA A 102 -0.49 4.65 2.87
N ILE A 103 -1.41 3.88 2.29
CA ILE A 103 -1.08 2.59 1.66
C ILE A 103 -0.06 2.80 0.54
N THR A 104 -0.29 3.78 -0.33
CA THR A 104 0.62 4.11 -1.44
C THR A 104 2.01 4.49 -0.91
N ALA A 105 2.08 5.36 0.10
CA ALA A 105 3.33 5.80 0.69
C ALA A 105 4.10 4.64 1.35
N VAL A 106 3.42 3.75 2.07
CA VAL A 106 4.05 2.56 2.66
C VAL A 106 4.57 1.62 1.57
N MET A 107 3.80 1.37 0.51
CA MET A 107 4.26 0.57 -0.64
C MET A 107 5.48 1.20 -1.32
N GLU A 108 5.54 2.52 -1.44
CA GLU A 108 6.70 3.23 -1.98
C GLU A 108 7.94 3.08 -1.11
N THR A 109 7.79 3.10 0.22
CA THR A 109 8.92 2.90 1.15
C THR A 109 9.53 1.50 1.07
N GLU A 110 8.71 0.49 0.78
CA GLU A 110 9.14 -0.88 0.49
C GLU A 110 9.65 -1.07 -0.94
N GLY A 111 9.63 0.00 -1.75
CA GLY A 111 10.10 -0.02 -3.14
C GLY A 111 9.11 -0.66 -4.12
N LEU A 112 7.86 -0.87 -3.74
CA LEU A 112 6.77 -1.38 -4.58
C LEU A 112 5.95 -0.27 -5.24
N GLY A 113 6.53 0.91 -5.40
CA GLY A 113 5.88 2.06 -6.04
C GLY A 113 5.75 1.95 -7.56
N ARG A 114 5.11 2.95 -8.17
CA ARG A 114 4.89 3.05 -9.63
C ARG A 114 6.17 2.90 -10.45
N ARG A 115 7.29 3.44 -9.95
CA ARG A 115 8.60 3.35 -10.62
C ARG A 115 9.14 1.92 -10.67
N HIS A 116 8.92 1.13 -9.62
CA HIS A 116 9.30 -0.28 -9.61
C HIS A 116 8.46 -1.08 -10.60
N LEU A 117 7.13 -0.86 -10.62
CA LEU A 117 6.25 -1.49 -11.59
C LEU A 117 6.66 -1.20 -13.04
N ILE A 118 6.97 0.06 -13.37
CA ILE A 118 7.46 0.44 -14.70
C ILE A 118 8.77 -0.29 -15.04
N ARG A 119 9.70 -0.39 -14.09
CA ARG A 119 10.97 -1.09 -14.29
C ARG A 119 10.76 -2.59 -14.53
N THR A 120 9.88 -3.20 -13.76
CA THR A 120 9.53 -4.62 -13.88
C THR A 120 8.81 -4.89 -15.20
N LEU A 121 7.85 -4.04 -15.59
CA LEU A 121 7.19 -4.12 -16.89
C LEU A 121 8.19 -3.99 -18.04
N LYS A 122 9.08 -2.99 -18.01
CA LYS A 122 10.13 -2.84 -19.03
C LYS A 122 10.95 -4.12 -19.18
N ARG A 123 11.39 -4.70 -18.07
CA ARG A 123 12.17 -5.95 -18.08
C ARG A 123 11.41 -7.12 -18.74
N HIS A 124 10.09 -7.20 -18.55
CA HIS A 124 9.27 -8.24 -19.16
C HIS A 124 8.95 -7.97 -20.63
N VAL A 125 8.81 -6.70 -21.03
CA VAL A 125 8.66 -6.31 -22.44
C VAL A 125 9.91 -6.66 -23.24
N ASP A 126 11.10 -6.37 -22.69
CA ASP A 126 12.40 -6.66 -23.31
C ASP A 126 12.83 -8.14 -23.15
N GLY A 127 11.97 -8.98 -22.59
CA GLY A 127 12.26 -10.39 -22.32
C GLY A 127 12.22 -11.28 -23.58
N PRO A 128 12.92 -12.42 -23.60
CA PRO A 128 12.97 -13.31 -24.76
C PRO A 128 11.68 -14.10 -24.99
N ASP A 129 10.85 -14.28 -23.96
CA ASP A 129 9.57 -14.99 -24.07
C ASP A 129 8.49 -14.06 -24.64
N ALA A 130 8.08 -14.36 -25.88
CA ALA A 130 7.06 -13.61 -26.61
C ALA A 130 5.72 -13.57 -25.87
N GLN A 131 5.30 -14.64 -25.17
CA GLN A 131 4.02 -14.67 -24.48
C GLN A 131 3.99 -13.71 -23.29
N VAL A 132 5.11 -13.64 -22.55
CA VAL A 132 5.27 -12.71 -21.42
C VAL A 132 5.37 -11.27 -21.93
N SER A 133 6.10 -11.03 -23.02
CA SER A 133 6.25 -9.70 -23.62
C SER A 133 4.91 -9.14 -24.14
N ILE A 134 4.09 -9.97 -24.82
CA ILE A 134 2.75 -9.57 -25.30
C ILE A 134 1.83 -9.21 -24.13
N ARG A 135 1.86 -9.99 -23.03
CA ARG A 135 1.06 -9.67 -21.83
C ARG A 135 1.54 -8.39 -21.17
N ALA A 136 2.86 -8.22 -21.00
CA ALA A 136 3.43 -7.03 -20.39
C ALA A 136 3.12 -5.76 -21.19
N THR A 137 3.20 -5.81 -22.53
CA THR A 137 2.81 -4.70 -23.41
C THR A 137 1.32 -4.40 -23.33
N THR A 138 0.46 -5.42 -23.28
CA THR A 138 -1.00 -5.24 -23.10
C THR A 138 -1.32 -4.56 -21.77
N GLU A 139 -0.71 -5.00 -20.67
CA GLU A 139 -0.89 -4.36 -19.36
C GLU A 139 -0.32 -2.93 -19.32
N ALA A 140 0.81 -2.66 -19.98
CA ALA A 140 1.37 -1.32 -20.09
C ALA A 140 0.44 -0.37 -20.88
N LEU A 141 -0.21 -0.84 -21.94
CA LEU A 141 -1.18 -0.07 -22.73
C LEU A 141 -2.44 0.26 -21.92
N LYS A 142 -2.92 -0.67 -21.08
CA LYS A 142 -4.02 -0.40 -20.14
C LYS A 142 -3.66 0.69 -19.14
N LEU A 143 -2.42 0.70 -18.65
CA LEU A 143 -1.94 1.71 -17.68
C LEU A 143 -1.80 3.11 -18.30
N HIS A 144 -1.62 3.20 -19.62
CA HIS A 144 -1.55 4.45 -20.38
C HIS A 144 -2.94 4.93 -20.86
N ASP A 145 -4.03 4.24 -20.52
CA ASP A 145 -5.39 4.47 -21.06
C ASP A 145 -5.46 4.44 -22.61
N ALA A 146 -4.42 3.94 -23.27
CA ALA A 146 -4.38 3.75 -24.73
C ALA A 146 -5.21 2.53 -25.17
N TYR A 147 -5.59 1.68 -24.20
CA TYR A 147 -6.48 0.55 -24.38
C TYR A 147 -7.84 0.88 -23.74
N PRO A 148 -8.84 1.39 -24.50
CA PRO A 148 -10.12 1.73 -23.92
C PRO A 148 -10.76 0.47 -23.31
N ALA A 149 -11.14 0.56 -22.04
CA ALA A 149 -11.94 -0.47 -21.42
C ALA A 149 -13.27 -0.53 -22.16
N ASN A 150 -13.46 -1.57 -22.98
CA ASN A 150 -14.77 -1.90 -23.53
C ASN A 150 -15.70 -2.18 -22.35
N LYS A 151 -16.44 -1.15 -21.90
CA LYS A 151 -17.50 -1.31 -20.92
C LYS A 151 -18.57 -2.15 -21.60
N SER A 152 -18.57 -3.45 -21.36
CA SER A 152 -19.69 -4.31 -21.74
C SER A 152 -20.89 -3.88 -20.91
N VAL A 153 -21.76 -3.06 -21.50
CA VAL A 153 -23.03 -2.68 -20.89
C VAL A 153 -23.92 -3.92 -20.94
N SER A 154 -24.04 -4.64 -19.82
CA SER A 154 -25.01 -5.71 -19.67
C SER A 154 -26.40 -5.09 -19.53
N LEU A 155 -27.10 -4.89 -20.65
CA LEU A 155 -28.49 -4.45 -20.67
C LEU A 155 -29.38 -5.64 -20.26
N GLN A 156 -29.93 -5.60 -19.05
CA GLN A 156 -31.03 -6.48 -18.66
C GLN A 156 -32.34 -5.87 -19.17
N ILE A 157 -32.75 -6.23 -20.39
CA ILE A 157 -34.03 -5.78 -20.96
C ILE A 157 -35.11 -6.74 -20.49
N THR A 158 -35.87 -6.33 -19.48
CA THR A 158 -37.12 -7.01 -19.10
C THR A 158 -38.25 -6.46 -19.98
N ALA A 159 -38.40 -7.00 -21.18
CA ALA A 159 -39.52 -6.67 -22.05
C ALA A 159 -40.79 -7.35 -21.53
N VAL A 160 -41.61 -6.64 -20.75
CA VAL A 160 -42.99 -7.06 -20.48
C VAL A 160 -43.84 -6.57 -21.65
N CYS A 161 -43.94 -7.38 -22.70
CA CYS A 161 -44.95 -7.17 -23.73
C CYS A 161 -46.21 -7.94 -23.31
N PRO A 162 -47.28 -7.28 -22.85
CA PRO A 162 -48.57 -7.95 -22.69
C PRO A 162 -49.07 -8.32 -24.08
N VAL A 163 -48.96 -9.60 -24.44
CA VAL A 163 -49.61 -10.12 -25.64
C VAL A 163 -51.10 -10.20 -25.32
N ASP A 164 -51.88 -9.30 -25.92
CA ASP A 164 -53.33 -9.31 -25.81
C ASP A 164 -53.90 -10.47 -26.63
N LEU A 165 -54.16 -11.59 -25.95
CA LEU A 165 -54.69 -12.83 -26.52
C LEU A 165 -56.23 -12.81 -26.63
N ASP A 166 -56.91 -11.77 -26.18
CA ASP A 166 -58.38 -11.69 -26.25
C ASP A 166 -58.89 -11.67 -27.69
N ARG A 167 -58.04 -11.25 -28.65
CA ARG A 167 -58.36 -11.27 -30.09
C ARG A 167 -58.41 -12.67 -30.72
N TYR A 168 -57.89 -13.70 -30.06
CA TYR A 168 -57.81 -15.07 -30.59
C TYR A 168 -58.77 -16.06 -29.94
N ARG A 169 -59.60 -15.61 -28.99
CA ARG A 169 -60.71 -16.40 -28.45
C ARG A 169 -61.95 -16.21 -29.33
N ARG A 170 -62.10 -17.06 -30.36
CA ARG A 170 -63.38 -17.32 -31.02
C ARG A 170 -63.64 -18.82 -31.02
#